data_AF-A0A7J7U8T0-F1
#
_entry.id   AF-A0A7J7U8T0-F1
#
_cell.length_a   1.000
_cell.length_b   1.000
_cell.length_c   1.000
_cell.angle_alpha   90.00
_cell.angle_beta   90.00
_cell.angle_gamma   90.00
#
_symmetry.space_group_name_H-M   'P 1'
#
loop_
_entity.id
_entity.type
_entity.pdbx_description
1 polymer ?
#
loop_
_entity_poly.entity_id
_entity_poly.type
_entity_poly.pdbx_seq_one_letter_code
_entity_poly.pdbx_strand_id
1 'polypeptide(L)'
;MASLRADRAAGGPRTPAPRAGRPSALSLLLLLLGAALQPQECAAQLLTTPGSLESAVLVPTGRMVTYTYDESISSCWEDYQRTMDPIKEDWCDWAVISSPYSDLQECLERGAEDFDLGFPNPWAEQLIFKTHQTHFANCTPDQTTFSDPPEDVLLAMIITPICLIPFLVTLVVWKSKDSEART
;
A
#
# COMPACT_ATOMS: atom_id res chain seq x y z
N MET A 1 -55.32 -20.59 -73.37
CA MET A 1 -56.39 -19.58 -73.21
C MET A 1 -55.95 -18.62 -72.12
N ALA A 2 -56.28 -17.35 -72.33
CA ALA A 2 -55.84 -16.20 -71.54
C ALA A 2 -56.22 -16.29 -70.06
N SER A 3 -55.44 -15.64 -69.18
CA SER A 3 -55.93 -14.41 -68.56
C SER A 3 -54.80 -13.60 -67.94
N LEU A 4 -55.00 -12.29 -68.00
CA LEU A 4 -54.12 -11.17 -67.70
C LEU A 4 -54.58 -10.47 -66.40
N ARG A 5 -53.64 -9.69 -65.84
CA ARG A 5 -53.77 -8.50 -64.96
C ARG A 5 -54.09 -8.75 -63.48
N ALA A 6 -53.19 -8.36 -62.57
CA ALA A 6 -52.85 -6.99 -62.08
C ALA A 6 -53.95 -6.47 -61.12
N ASP A 7 -53.70 -5.87 -59.95
CA ASP A 7 -52.63 -5.00 -59.48
C ASP A 7 -52.81 -4.79 -57.94
N ARG A 8 -51.84 -4.13 -57.29
CA ARG A 8 -51.87 -3.33 -56.05
C ARG A 8 -51.36 -3.91 -54.71
N ALA A 9 -50.09 -3.56 -54.46
CA ALA A 9 -49.60 -2.65 -53.41
C ALA A 9 -49.97 -2.86 -51.92
N ALA A 10 -48.94 -2.99 -51.08
CA ALA A 10 -48.65 -2.04 -49.97
C ALA A 10 -47.29 -2.38 -49.32
N GLY A 11 -46.40 -1.40 -49.25
CA GLY A 11 -45.12 -1.51 -48.54
C GLY A 11 -45.27 -1.34 -47.04
N GLY A 12 -44.51 -2.13 -46.28
CA GLY A 12 -44.26 -1.93 -44.85
C GLY A 12 -42.76 -1.69 -44.60
N PRO A 13 -42.37 -0.81 -43.66
CA PRO A 13 -40.97 -0.45 -43.46
C PRO A 13 -40.19 -1.52 -42.69
N ARG A 14 -39.00 -1.86 -43.18
CA ARG A 14 -38.03 -2.73 -42.50
C ARG A 14 -37.25 -1.92 -41.46
N THR A 15 -37.32 -2.34 -40.20
CA THR A 15 -36.43 -1.88 -39.12
C THR A 15 -35.01 -2.38 -39.35
N PRO A 16 -33.96 -1.55 -39.23
CA PRO A 16 -32.59 -2.01 -39.37
C PRO A 16 -32.12 -2.71 -38.09
N ALA A 17 -31.59 -3.92 -38.24
CA ALA A 17 -30.86 -4.64 -37.19
C ALA A 17 -29.55 -3.91 -36.86
N PRO A 18 -29.15 -3.82 -35.58
CA PRO A 18 -27.90 -3.18 -35.21
C PRO A 18 -26.72 -4.06 -35.65
N ARG A 19 -25.85 -3.49 -36.48
CA ARG A 19 -24.52 -4.05 -36.77
C ARG A 19 -23.72 -4.05 -35.46
N ALA A 20 -23.39 -5.23 -34.95
CA ALA A 20 -22.34 -5.40 -33.97
C ALA A 20 -21.01 -4.97 -34.62
N GLY A 21 -20.60 -3.73 -34.36
CA GLY A 21 -19.30 -3.21 -34.76
C GLY A 21 -18.20 -3.94 -34.01
N ARG A 22 -17.11 -4.28 -34.71
CA ARG A 22 -15.89 -4.75 -34.06
C ARG A 22 -15.46 -3.70 -33.02
N PRO A 23 -15.21 -4.07 -31.77
CA PRO A 23 -14.77 -3.12 -30.76
C PRO A 23 -13.46 -2.47 -31.23
N SER A 24 -13.41 -1.14 -31.19
CA SER A 24 -12.20 -0.38 -31.52
C SER A 24 -11.05 -0.84 -30.61
N ALA A 25 -9.81 -0.81 -31.12
CA ALA A 25 -8.63 -1.11 -30.32
C ALA A 25 -8.58 -0.27 -29.03
N LEU A 26 -9.08 0.96 -29.07
CA LEU A 26 -9.25 1.84 -27.90
C LEU A 26 -10.22 1.26 -26.85
N SER A 27 -11.30 0.61 -27.29
CA SER A 27 -12.25 -0.05 -26.39
C SER A 27 -11.61 -1.28 -25.74
N LEU A 28 -10.83 -2.07 -26.49
CA LEU A 28 -10.03 -3.15 -25.90
C LEU A 28 -8.97 -2.61 -24.91
N LEU A 29 -8.27 -1.53 -25.26
CA LEU A 29 -7.29 -0.88 -24.38
C LEU A 29 -7.94 -0.37 -23.09
N LEU A 30 -9.09 0.29 -23.17
CA LEU A 30 -9.85 0.73 -21.99
C LEU A 30 -10.33 -0.43 -21.12
N LEU A 31 -10.78 -1.54 -21.72
CA LEU A 31 -11.12 -2.76 -20.99
C LEU A 31 -9.90 -3.39 -20.31
N LEU A 32 -8.73 -3.40 -20.97
CA LEU A 32 -7.49 -3.93 -20.41
C LEU A 32 -6.96 -3.06 -19.26
N LEU A 33 -7.01 -1.73 -19.38
CA LEU A 33 -6.64 -0.82 -18.29
C LEU A 33 -7.62 -0.91 -17.11
N GLY A 34 -8.92 -1.06 -17.39
CA GLY A 34 -9.94 -1.26 -16.35
C GLY A 34 -9.76 -2.57 -15.57
N ALA A 35 -9.35 -3.65 -16.23
CA ALA A 35 -9.04 -4.93 -15.58
C ALA A 35 -7.75 -4.88 -14.74
N ALA A 36 -6.78 -4.03 -15.11
CA ALA A 36 -5.53 -3.85 -14.37
C ALA A 36 -5.68 -2.96 -13.12
N LEU A 37 -6.72 -2.12 -13.07
CA LEU A 37 -6.98 -1.16 -11.99
C LEU A 37 -8.03 -1.66 -10.98
N GLN A 38 -8.39 -2.95 -10.99
CA GLN A 38 -9.31 -3.46 -10.00
C GLN A 38 -8.65 -3.32 -8.62
N PRO A 39 -9.24 -2.54 -7.69
CA PRO A 39 -8.78 -2.52 -6.32
C PRO A 39 -8.78 -3.97 -5.83
N GLN A 40 -7.63 -4.45 -5.39
CA GLN A 40 -7.59 -5.61 -4.51
C GLN A 40 -8.39 -5.19 -3.28
N GLU A 41 -9.67 -5.51 -3.26
CA GLU A 41 -10.42 -5.57 -2.01
C GLU A 41 -9.73 -6.66 -1.21
N CYS A 42 -8.80 -6.23 -0.35
CA CYS A 42 -8.13 -7.07 0.62
C CYS A 42 -9.24 -7.50 1.58
N ALA A 43 -9.91 -8.60 1.24
CA ALA A 43 -10.85 -9.25 2.11
C ALA A 43 -10.05 -9.74 3.31
N ALA A 44 -9.99 -8.94 4.37
CA ALA A 44 -9.59 -9.40 5.68
C ALA A 44 -10.49 -10.58 6.03
N GLN A 45 -9.94 -11.79 5.98
CA GLN A 45 -10.67 -12.99 6.37
C GLN A 45 -10.91 -12.90 7.87
N LEU A 46 -12.14 -12.53 8.25
CA LEU A 46 -12.63 -12.67 9.61
C LEU A 46 -12.88 -14.16 9.86
N LEU A 47 -11.82 -14.93 10.08
CA LEU A 47 -11.93 -16.33 10.53
C LEU A 47 -12.08 -16.33 12.05
N THR A 48 -13.29 -16.04 12.53
CA THR A 48 -13.66 -16.32 13.91
C THR A 48 -14.26 -17.73 13.99
N THR A 49 -13.42 -18.75 13.91
CA THR A 49 -13.78 -20.09 14.38
C THR A 49 -13.56 -20.13 15.90
N PRO A 50 -14.59 -20.41 16.72
CA PRO A 50 -14.49 -20.39 18.19
C PRO A 50 -13.51 -21.40 18.81
N GLY A 51 -12.94 -22.31 18.00
CA GLY A 51 -11.92 -23.28 18.41
C GLY A 51 -10.49 -22.93 17.97
N SER A 52 -10.24 -21.73 17.42
CA SER A 52 -8.95 -21.32 16.83
C SER A 52 -8.15 -20.33 17.70
N LEU A 53 -8.63 -20.04 18.91
CA LEU A 53 -8.05 -19.01 19.79
C LEU A 53 -7.33 -19.61 21.02
N GLU A 54 -7.03 -20.90 20.98
CA GLU A 54 -6.25 -21.61 22.00
C GLU A 54 -5.07 -22.27 21.30
N SER A 55 -3.85 -21.94 21.73
CA SER A 55 -2.62 -22.57 21.27
C SER A 55 -1.94 -23.25 22.45
N ALA A 56 -1.11 -24.24 22.15
CA ALA A 56 -0.50 -25.06 23.18
C ALA A 56 0.99 -25.23 22.94
N VAL A 57 1.79 -24.69 23.86
CA VAL A 57 3.25 -24.70 23.78
C VAL A 57 3.84 -25.74 24.72
N LEU A 58 4.88 -26.42 24.25
CA LEU A 58 5.64 -27.40 25.01
C LEU A 58 6.81 -26.70 25.70
N VAL A 59 6.69 -26.50 27.01
CA VAL A 59 7.71 -25.82 27.83
C VAL A 59 8.85 -26.80 28.13
N PRO A 60 10.11 -26.35 28.32
CA PRO A 60 11.29 -27.23 28.54
C PRO A 60 11.15 -28.28 29.66
N THR A 61 10.22 -28.09 30.59
CA THR A 61 9.85 -29.07 31.62
C THR A 61 9.05 -30.27 31.08
N GLY A 62 8.79 -30.34 29.78
CA GLY A 62 7.96 -31.37 29.14
C GLY A 62 6.45 -31.19 29.38
N ARG A 63 6.03 -30.00 29.82
CA ARG A 63 4.63 -29.68 30.10
C ARG A 63 4.03 -28.90 28.92
N MET A 64 2.92 -29.41 28.39
CA MET A 64 2.08 -28.66 27.45
C MET A 64 1.27 -27.65 28.26
N VAL A 65 1.42 -26.37 27.91
CA VAL A 65 0.63 -25.27 28.48
C VAL A 65 -0.26 -24.74 27.36
N THR A 66 -1.57 -24.80 27.58
CA THR A 66 -2.54 -24.15 26.71
C THR A 66 -2.68 -22.70 27.15
N TYR A 67 -2.64 -21.78 26.20
CA TYR A 67 -2.89 -20.36 26.41
C TYR A 67 -3.75 -19.82 25.27
N THR A 68 -4.51 -18.79 25.57
CA THR A 68 -5.38 -18.11 24.62
C THR A 68 -4.65 -16.98 23.91
N TYR A 69 -5.17 -16.58 22.74
CA TYR A 69 -4.60 -15.44 22.03
C TYR A 69 -4.70 -14.15 22.86
N ASP A 70 -5.79 -13.97 23.61
CA ASP A 70 -5.99 -12.84 24.51
C ASP A 70 -4.95 -12.80 25.64
N GLU A 71 -4.54 -13.96 26.18
CA GLU A 71 -3.45 -14.06 27.16
C GLU A 71 -2.10 -13.70 26.54
N SER A 72 -1.85 -14.12 25.30
CA SER A 72 -0.63 -13.74 24.54
C SER A 72 -0.54 -12.23 24.34
N ILE A 73 -1.62 -11.61 23.82
CA ILE A 73 -1.76 -10.15 23.68
C ILE A 73 -1.53 -9.44 25.02
N SER A 74 -2.12 -9.96 26.10
CA SER A 74 -2.00 -9.38 27.44
C SER A 74 -0.56 -9.44 27.96
N SER A 75 0.13 -10.55 27.75
CA SER A 75 1.56 -10.68 28.11
C SER A 75 2.43 -9.68 27.35
N CYS A 76 2.25 -9.54 26.04
CA CYS A 76 2.97 -8.56 25.23
C CYS A 76 2.75 -7.13 25.76
N TRP A 77 1.51 -6.81 26.14
CA TRP A 77 1.17 -5.51 26.71
C TRP A 77 1.85 -5.25 28.06
N GLU A 78 1.83 -6.22 28.97
CA GLU A 78 2.47 -6.09 30.29
C GLU A 78 3.98 -5.89 30.19
N ASP A 79 4.64 -6.62 29.28
CA ASP A 79 6.07 -6.48 29.04
C ASP A 79 6.42 -5.11 28.46
N TYR A 80 5.61 -4.63 27.51
CA TYR A 80 5.73 -3.27 26.96
C TYR A 80 5.52 -2.18 28.02
N GLN A 81 4.51 -2.31 28.88
CA GLN A 81 4.28 -1.33 29.96
C GLN A 81 5.48 -1.26 30.90
N ARG A 82 6.08 -2.41 31.23
CA ARG A 82 7.24 -2.49 32.11
C ARG A 82 8.46 -1.75 31.54
N THR A 83 8.63 -1.74 30.22
CA THR A 83 9.72 -1.01 29.56
C THR A 83 9.40 0.47 29.36
N MET A 84 8.11 0.83 29.21
CA MET A 84 7.65 2.22 29.02
C MET A 84 7.49 3.03 30.31
N ASP A 85 7.15 2.40 31.43
CA ASP A 85 6.96 3.05 32.72
C ASP A 85 8.17 3.89 33.20
N PRO A 86 9.42 3.40 33.14
CA PRO A 86 10.58 4.17 33.61
C PRO A 86 10.95 5.35 32.69
N ILE A 87 10.48 5.38 31.44
CA ILE A 87 10.83 6.40 30.42
C ILE A 87 9.67 7.35 30.13
N LYS A 88 8.80 7.58 31.11
CA LYS A 88 7.58 8.40 30.97
C LYS A 88 7.82 9.82 30.45
N GLU A 89 8.91 10.44 30.89
CA GLU A 89 9.25 11.80 30.48
C GLU A 89 9.73 11.86 29.01
N ASP A 90 10.17 10.73 28.46
CA ASP A 90 10.77 10.61 27.12
C ASP A 90 9.83 9.92 26.11
N TRP A 91 8.54 9.75 26.42
CA TRP A 91 7.56 9.07 25.54
C TRP A 91 7.45 9.70 24.15
N CYS A 92 7.80 10.97 23.99
CA CYS A 92 7.75 11.67 22.70
C CYS A 92 9.07 11.67 21.93
N ASP A 93 10.13 11.03 22.47
CA ASP A 93 11.39 10.85 21.75
C ASP A 93 11.41 9.48 21.06
N TRP A 94 11.25 9.50 19.73
CA TRP A 94 11.28 8.27 18.91
C TRP A 94 12.59 7.48 19.07
N ALA A 95 13.72 8.15 19.28
CA ALA A 95 15.00 7.46 19.48
C ALA A 95 14.99 6.61 20.76
N VAL A 96 14.24 7.02 21.78
CA VAL A 96 14.08 6.30 23.04
C VAL A 96 13.01 5.22 22.93
N ILE A 97 11.84 5.53 22.34
CA ILE A 97 10.69 4.61 22.31
C ILE A 97 10.70 3.59 21.16
N SER A 98 11.56 3.77 20.15
CA SER A 98 11.57 2.89 18.97
C SER A 98 11.82 1.43 19.33
N SER A 99 12.77 1.15 20.24
CA SER A 99 13.05 -0.22 20.70
C SER A 99 11.86 -0.88 21.39
N PRO A 100 11.29 -0.35 22.50
CA PRO A 100 10.17 -1.00 23.18
C PRO A 100 8.93 -1.10 22.29
N TYR A 101 8.71 -0.14 21.39
CA TYR A 101 7.60 -0.23 20.43
C TYR A 101 7.82 -1.33 19.39
N SER A 102 9.04 -1.49 18.87
CA SER A 102 9.38 -2.62 17.99
C SER A 102 9.24 -3.97 18.70
N ASP A 103 9.67 -4.06 19.96
CA ASP A 103 9.52 -5.28 20.77
C ASP A 103 8.05 -5.65 20.95
N LEU A 104 7.17 -4.66 21.19
CA LEU A 104 5.72 -4.88 21.24
C LEU A 104 5.18 -5.40 19.91
N GLN A 105 5.54 -4.78 18.79
CA GLN A 105 5.10 -5.23 17.46
C GLN A 105 5.55 -6.65 17.16
N GLU A 106 6.81 -6.97 17.45
CA GLU A 106 7.38 -8.30 17.24
C GLU A 106 6.71 -9.35 18.14
N CYS A 107 6.37 -9.00 19.39
CA CYS A 107 5.62 -9.88 20.28
C CYS A 107 4.21 -10.17 19.73
N LEU A 108 3.51 -9.17 19.20
CA LEU A 108 2.20 -9.34 18.59
C LEU A 108 2.24 -10.16 17.30
N GLU A 109 3.28 -9.98 16.49
CA GLU A 109 3.50 -10.74 15.26
C GLU A 109 3.77 -12.21 15.58
N ARG A 110 4.73 -12.52 16.46
CA ARG A 110 4.99 -13.89 16.93
C ARG A 110 3.77 -14.53 17.58
N GLY A 111 3.06 -13.75 18.41
CA GLY A 111 1.84 -14.21 19.04
C GLY A 111 0.75 -14.53 18.02
N ALA A 112 0.69 -13.84 16.88
CA ALA A 112 -0.23 -14.21 15.81
C ALA A 112 0.23 -15.49 15.09
N GLU A 113 1.54 -15.62 14.81
CA GLU A 113 2.12 -16.82 14.21
C GLU A 113 1.88 -18.08 15.05
N ASP A 114 2.05 -18.02 16.37
CA ASP A 114 1.81 -19.13 17.31
C ASP A 114 0.37 -19.66 17.30
N PHE A 115 -0.58 -18.84 16.85
CA PHE A 115 -2.02 -19.16 16.77
C PHE A 115 -2.51 -19.31 15.33
N ASP A 116 -1.60 -19.36 14.34
CA ASP A 116 -1.91 -19.41 12.91
C ASP A 116 -2.82 -18.24 12.45
N LEU A 117 -2.66 -17.07 13.08
CA LEU A 117 -3.37 -15.83 12.74
C LEU A 117 -2.51 -14.93 11.84
N GLY A 118 -3.16 -14.15 10.98
CA GLY A 118 -2.49 -13.10 10.23
C GLY A 118 -2.11 -11.91 11.11
N PHE A 119 -1.02 -11.22 10.75
CA PHE A 119 -0.67 -9.90 11.28
C PHE A 119 -0.68 -8.87 10.13
N PRO A 120 -1.33 -7.69 10.31
CA PRO A 120 -2.11 -7.27 11.48
C PRO A 120 -3.47 -7.99 11.59
N ASN A 121 -4.04 -8.00 12.79
CA ASN A 121 -5.39 -8.49 13.09
C ASN A 121 -6.11 -7.54 14.08
N PRO A 122 -7.43 -7.68 14.30
CA PRO A 122 -8.20 -6.73 15.10
C PRO A 122 -7.74 -6.56 16.55
N TRP A 123 -7.23 -7.61 17.19
CA TRP A 123 -6.72 -7.51 18.56
C TRP A 123 -5.40 -6.75 18.61
N ALA A 124 -4.47 -7.06 17.71
CA ALA A 124 -3.22 -6.34 17.57
C ALA A 124 -3.45 -4.86 17.23
N GLU A 125 -4.37 -4.56 16.30
CA GLU A 125 -4.74 -3.19 15.93
C GLU A 125 -5.31 -2.40 17.12
N GLN A 126 -6.22 -3.01 17.89
CA GLN A 126 -6.76 -2.39 19.11
C GLN A 126 -5.65 -2.09 20.14
N LEU A 127 -4.69 -3.00 20.32
CA LEU A 127 -3.59 -2.78 21.26
C LEU A 127 -2.66 -1.66 20.79
N ILE A 128 -2.35 -1.61 19.49
CA ILE A 128 -1.57 -0.51 18.91
C ILE A 128 -2.31 0.82 19.11
N PHE A 129 -3.61 0.91 18.82
CA PHE A 129 -4.38 2.12 19.10
C PHE A 129 -4.36 2.53 20.58
N LYS A 130 -4.55 1.57 21.49
CA LYS A 130 -4.45 1.81 22.93
C LYS A 130 -3.08 2.36 23.33
N THR A 131 -2.01 1.84 22.73
CA THR A 131 -0.63 2.29 22.93
C THR A 131 -0.49 3.77 22.57
N HIS A 132 -0.93 4.14 21.36
CA HIS A 132 -0.92 5.54 20.88
C HIS A 132 -1.72 6.47 21.78
N GLN A 133 -2.93 6.06 22.20
CA GLN A 133 -3.78 6.87 23.08
C GLN A 133 -3.22 7.01 24.50
N THR A 134 -2.51 6.00 25.01
CA THR A 134 -2.02 5.99 26.39
C THR A 134 -0.69 6.73 26.53
N HIS A 135 0.25 6.49 25.61
CA HIS A 135 1.63 6.97 25.73
C HIS A 135 1.92 8.18 24.82
N PHE A 136 1.23 8.31 23.68
CA PHE A 136 1.60 9.28 22.63
C PHE A 136 0.55 10.36 22.37
N ALA A 137 -0.58 10.38 23.10
CA ALA A 137 -1.68 11.31 22.87
C ALA A 137 -1.29 12.81 23.00
N ASN A 138 -0.25 13.11 23.79
CA ASN A 138 0.24 14.48 24.00
C ASN A 138 1.53 14.79 23.24
N CYS A 139 2.00 13.86 22.40
CA CYS A 139 3.19 14.10 21.59
C CYS A 139 2.83 14.94 20.37
N THR A 140 3.62 15.97 20.11
CA THR A 140 3.53 16.72 18.85
C THR A 140 4.16 15.89 17.74
N PRO A 141 3.46 15.63 16.62
CA PRO A 141 4.08 15.02 15.46
C PRO A 141 5.31 15.83 15.08
N ASP A 142 6.47 15.19 14.97
CA ASP A 142 7.67 15.87 14.54
C ASP A 142 7.40 16.42 13.13
N GLN A 143 7.38 17.75 13.05
CA GLN A 143 7.04 18.48 11.84
C GLN A 143 8.31 18.64 10.99
N THR A 144 9.16 17.61 10.93
CA THR A 144 10.10 17.46 9.83
C THR A 144 9.25 17.31 8.58
N THR A 145 8.94 18.46 7.98
CA THR A 145 8.24 18.58 6.71
C THR A 145 9.13 17.90 5.68
N PHE A 146 8.95 16.59 5.50
CA PHE A 146 9.34 15.89 4.28
C PHE A 146 8.36 16.28 3.19
N SER A 147 8.27 17.59 2.97
CA SER A 147 7.46 18.19 1.93
C SER A 147 8.35 18.32 0.73
N ASP A 148 7.78 18.03 -0.44
CA ASP A 148 8.44 18.33 -1.69
C ASP A 148 8.81 19.82 -1.72
N PRO A 149 9.99 20.16 -2.27
CA PRO A 149 10.34 21.56 -2.46
C PRO A 149 9.27 22.24 -3.33
N PRO A 150 9.06 23.56 -3.18
CA PRO A 150 8.16 24.32 -4.03
C PRO A 150 8.36 23.99 -5.52
N GLU A 151 7.27 23.92 -6.29
CA GLU A 151 7.27 23.43 -7.68
C GLU A 151 8.28 24.17 -8.57
N ASP A 152 8.45 25.47 -8.35
CA ASP A 152 9.42 26.33 -9.02
C ASP A 152 10.88 25.95 -8.71
N VAL A 153 11.19 25.59 -7.46
CA VAL A 153 12.52 25.12 -7.05
C VAL A 153 12.79 23.72 -7.61
N LEU A 154 11.81 22.82 -7.53
CA LEU A 154 11.89 21.49 -8.11
C LEU A 154 12.17 21.56 -9.62
N LEU A 155 11.41 22.40 -10.32
CA LEU A 155 11.57 22.61 -11.75
C LEU A 155 12.95 23.20 -12.09
N ALA A 156 13.43 24.17 -11.32
CA ALA A 156 14.77 24.72 -11.50
C ALA A 156 15.87 23.65 -11.31
N MET A 157 15.73 22.77 -10.31
CA MET A 157 16.66 21.65 -10.09
C MET A 157 16.64 20.62 -11.24
N ILE A 158 15.52 20.46 -11.93
CA ILE A 158 15.39 19.58 -13.10
C ILE A 158 15.95 20.24 -14.37
N ILE A 159 15.59 21.50 -14.65
CA ILE A 159 16.01 22.20 -15.87
C ILE A 159 17.51 22.47 -15.86
N THR A 160 18.09 22.80 -14.70
CA THR A 160 19.52 23.11 -14.56
C THR A 160 20.45 22.03 -15.15
N PRO A 161 20.40 20.75 -14.75
CA PRO A 161 21.25 19.71 -15.34
C PRO A 161 20.92 19.47 -16.82
N ILE A 162 19.64 19.56 -17.23
CA ILE A 162 19.23 19.40 -18.63
C ILE A 162 19.88 20.46 -19.53
N CYS A 163 20.05 21.69 -19.05
CA CYS A 163 20.67 22.77 -19.81
C CYS A 163 22.20 22.79 -19.66
N LEU A 164 22.74 22.54 -18.47
CA LEU A 164 24.18 22.62 -18.20
C LEU A 164 24.96 21.49 -18.88
N ILE A 165 24.45 20.27 -18.92
CA ILE A 165 25.14 19.13 -19.53
C ILE A 165 25.43 19.36 -21.02
N PRO A 166 24.46 19.66 -21.90
CA PRO A 166 24.74 19.91 -23.32
C PRO A 166 25.61 21.15 -23.52
N PHE A 167 25.45 22.19 -22.69
CA PHE A 167 26.32 23.37 -22.73
C PHE A 167 27.79 23.00 -22.49
N LEU A 168 28.08 22.26 -21.41
CA LEU A 168 29.43 21.80 -21.11
C LEU A 168 29.99 20.87 -22.19
N VAL A 169 29.18 19.94 -22.72
CA VAL A 169 29.59 19.03 -23.81
C VAL A 169 29.98 19.82 -25.06
N THR A 170 29.17 20.79 -25.47
CA THR A 170 29.49 21.63 -26.64
C THR A 170 30.76 22.46 -26.43
N LEU A 171 30.97 23.00 -25.22
CA LEU A 171 32.21 23.72 -24.89
C LEU A 171 33.44 22.81 -24.97
N VAL A 172 33.36 21.59 -24.46
CA VAL A 172 34.46 20.61 -24.50
C VAL A 172 34.79 20.24 -25.95
N VAL A 173 33.78 19.94 -26.77
CA VAL A 173 33.96 19.61 -28.20
C VAL A 173 34.54 20.80 -28.97
N TRP A 174 34.08 22.02 -28.66
CA TRP A 174 34.61 23.20 -29.31
C TRP A 174 36.08 23.45 -28.94
N LYS A 175 36.43 23.32 -27.66
CA LYS A 175 37.82 23.45 -27.19
C LYS A 175 38.73 22.34 -27.73
N SER A 176 38.26 21.10 -27.81
CA SER A 176 39.06 20.01 -28.38
C SER A 176 39.38 20.27 -29.85
N LYS A 177 38.40 20.75 -30.63
CA LYS A 177 38.61 21.09 -32.03
C LYS A 177 39.58 22.27 -32.24
N ASP A 178 39.53 23.30 -31.40
CA ASP A 178 40.47 24.44 -31.49
C ASP A 178 41.91 24.03 -31.11
N SER A 179 42.07 23.06 -30.20
CA SER A 179 43.38 22.50 -29.85
C SER A 179 43.99 21.65 -30.97
N GLU A 180 43.18 20.88 -31.70
CA GLU A 180 43.64 20.09 -32.86
C GLU A 180 44.06 20.99 -34.04
N ALA A 181 43.38 22.12 -34.25
CA ALA A 181 43.73 23.06 -35.31
C ALA A 181 45.01 23.89 -35.05
N ARG A 182 45.56 23.83 -33.82
CA ARG A 182 46.77 24.55 -33.39
C ARG A 182 48.02 23.67 -33.28
N THR A 183 47.94 22.39 -33.63
CA THR A 183 49.08 21.46 -33.68
C THR A 183 49.37 21.10 -35.14
#